data_AF-M0CJ91-F1
#
_entry.id   AF-M0CJ91-F1
#
_cell.length_a   1.000
_cell.length_b   1.000
_cell.length_c   1.000
_cell.angle_alpha   90.00
_cell.angle_beta   90.00
_cell.angle_gamma   90.00
#
_symmetry.space_group_name_H-M   'P 1'
#
loop_
_entity.id
_entity.type
_entity.pdbx_description
1 polymer ?
#
loop_
_entity_poly.entity_id
_entity_poly.type
_entity_poly.pdbx_seq_one_letter_code
_entity_poly.pdbx_strand_id
1 'polypeptide(L)' 'MATTDPDDSFDCDTCGRTVAFDEARRTKTMGGLDPTTWQTLCCPHCGSRLKTVYVGD' A
#
# COMPACT_ATOMS: atom_id res chain seq x y z
N MET A 1 -16.54 6.31 7.22
CA MET A 1 -15.76 5.97 6.02
C MET A 1 -14.31 6.17 6.41
N ALA A 2 -13.52 5.11 6.51
CA ALA A 2 -12.14 5.21 6.97
C ALA A 2 -11.26 5.65 5.80
N THR A 3 -11.00 6.95 5.72
CA THR A 3 -9.97 7.51 4.85
C THR A 3 -8.66 6.88 5.28
N THR A 4 -7.96 6.19 4.37
CA THR A 4 -6.63 5.66 4.70
C THR A 4 -5.68 6.83 4.70
N ASP A 5 -5.37 7.35 5.88
CA ASP A 5 -4.43 8.45 6.06
C ASP A 5 -3.03 8.01 5.61
N PRO A 6 -2.19 8.92 5.08
CA PRO A 6 -0.82 8.59 4.69
C PRO A 6 0.10 8.21 5.88
N ASP A 7 -0.41 8.35 7.11
CA ASP A 7 0.22 7.91 8.35
C ASP A 7 -0.20 6.48 8.76
N ASP A 8 -1.12 5.85 8.02
CA ASP A 8 -1.59 4.50 8.33
C ASP A 8 -0.44 3.48 8.20
N SER A 9 -0.26 2.67 9.22
CA SER A 9 0.85 1.71 9.31
C SER A 9 0.36 0.29 9.02
N PHE A 10 0.98 -0.38 8.05
CA PHE A 10 0.61 -1.72 7.62
C PHE A 10 1.60 -2.75 8.15
N ASP A 11 1.08 -3.80 8.78
CA ASP A 11 1.90 -4.96 9.11
C ASP A 11 2.11 -5.86 7.89
N CYS A 12 3.34 -6.31 7.71
CA CYS A 12 3.70 -7.26 6.68
C CYS A 12 3.69 -8.68 7.21
N ASP A 13 2.70 -9.47 6.81
CA ASP A 13 2.61 -10.89 7.17
C ASP A 13 3.85 -11.72 6.77
N THR A 14 4.55 -11.31 5.70
CA THR A 14 5.75 -12.03 5.22
C THR A 14 7.00 -11.77 6.06
N CYS A 15 7.20 -10.56 6.57
CA CYS A 15 8.41 -10.20 7.32
C CYS A 15 8.16 -9.76 8.77
N GLY A 16 6.90 -9.71 9.19
CA GLY A 16 6.43 -9.26 10.50
C GLY A 16 6.79 -7.81 10.83
N ARG A 17 7.04 -6.98 9.82
CA ARG A 17 7.39 -5.56 10.01
C ARG A 17 6.20 -4.67 9.74
N THR A 18 6.05 -3.68 10.59
CA THR A 18 5.19 -2.53 10.37
C THR A 18 5.88 -1.56 9.40
N VAL A 19 5.17 -1.18 8.34
CA VAL A 19 5.63 -0.28 7.28
C VAL A 19 4.56 0.78 7.03
N ALA A 20 4.99 2.05 6.94
CA ALA A 20 4.07 3.16 6.74
C ALA A 20 3.46 3.14 5.33
N PHE A 21 2.26 3.70 5.20
CA PHE A 21 1.58 3.86 3.91
C PHE A 21 2.48 4.52 2.87
N ASP A 22 3.13 5.64 3.22
CA ASP A 22 3.96 6.39 2.28
C ASP A 22 5.18 5.59 1.78
N GLU A 23 5.80 4.79 2.66
CA GLU A 23 6.90 3.88 2.28
C GLU A 23 6.41 2.67 1.48
N ALA A 24 5.23 2.16 1.78
CA ALA A 24 4.63 1.02 1.11
C ALA A 24 3.99 1.38 -0.24
N ARG A 25 3.71 2.67 -0.47
CA ARG A 25 3.07 3.20 -1.68
C ARG A 25 4.03 3.14 -2.86
N ARG A 26 3.95 2.07 -3.66
CA ARG A 26 4.62 2.04 -4.96
C ARG A 26 3.90 2.98 -5.94
N THR A 27 4.62 3.96 -6.44
CA THR A 27 4.19 4.88 -7.53
C THR A 27 3.91 4.17 -8.88
N LYS A 28 4.17 2.86 -9.00
CA LYS A 28 3.92 2.09 -10.22
C LYS A 28 3.00 0.90 -9.93
N THR A 29 1.73 1.07 -10.25
CA THR A 29 0.72 0.02 -10.26
C THR A 29 1.06 -0.99 -11.35
N MET A 30 1.28 -2.24 -10.97
CA MET A 30 1.33 -3.34 -11.94
C MET A 30 -0.09 -3.83 -12.20
N GLY A 31 -0.57 -3.62 -13.42
CA GLY A 31 -1.76 -4.27 -13.95
C GLY A 31 -3.02 -3.42 -13.93
N GLY A 32 -3.29 -2.75 -15.06
CA GLY A 32 -4.63 -2.44 -15.61
C GLY A 32 -5.68 -1.73 -14.76
N LEU A 33 -5.42 -1.45 -13.49
CA LEU A 33 -6.29 -0.76 -12.55
C LEU A 33 -5.90 0.72 -12.53
N ASP A 34 -6.90 1.60 -12.48
CA ASP A 34 -6.69 3.05 -12.45
C ASP A 34 -5.74 3.42 -11.31
N PRO A 35 -4.52 3.90 -11.63
CA PRO A 35 -3.47 4.17 -10.64
C PRO A 35 -3.85 5.33 -9.71
N THR A 36 -4.84 6.12 -10.12
CA THR A 36 -5.39 7.25 -9.36
C THR A 36 -6.33 6.78 -8.25
N THR A 37 -6.95 5.62 -8.38
CA THR A 37 -8.00 5.17 -7.45
C THR A 37 -7.59 3.93 -6.65
N TRP A 38 -6.76 3.06 -7.22
CA TRP A 38 -6.31 1.83 -6.58
C TRP A 38 -4.80 1.81 -6.44
N GLN A 39 -4.33 1.77 -5.19
CA GLN A 39 -2.91 1.66 -4.86
C GLN A 39 -2.64 0.30 -4.23
N THR A 40 -1.68 -0.42 -4.79
CA THR A 40 -1.19 -1.66 -4.19
C THR A 40 0.02 -1.36 -3.34
N LEU A 41 -0.13 -1.57 -2.03
CA LEU A 41 0.95 -1.41 -1.07
C LEU A 41 1.83 -2.65 -1.10
N CYS A 42 3.13 -2.44 -1.24
CA CYS A 42 4.12 -3.49 -1.14
C CYS A 42 5.13 -3.14 -0.06
N CYS A 43 5.57 -4.13 0.69
CA CYS A 43 6.59 -3.91 1.71
C CYS A 43 7.93 -3.54 1.03
N PRO A 44 8.56 -2.40 1.36
CA PRO A 44 9.85 -2.01 0.79
C PRO A 44 10.99 -2.96 1.19
N HIS A 45 10.84 -3.73 2.27
CA HIS A 45 11.88 -4.63 2.77
C HIS A 45 11.89 -6.00 2.10
N CYS A 46 10.73 -6.60 1.85
CA CYS A 46 10.62 -7.94 1.28
C CYS A 46 9.98 -7.98 -0.11
N GLY A 47 9.44 -6.85 -0.59
CA GLY A 47 8.73 -6.75 -1.87
C GLY A 47 7.35 -7.43 -1.89
N SER A 48 6.91 -8.01 -0.77
CA SER A 48 5.62 -8.69 -0.70
C SER A 48 4.46 -7.69 -0.70
N ARG A 49 3.37 -8.09 -1.36
CA ARG A 49 2.14 -7.31 -1.41
C ARG A 49 1.50 -7.30 -0.02
N LEU A 50 1.35 -6.11 0.56
CA LEU A 50 0.70 -5.89 1.85
C LEU A 50 -0.82 -5.91 1.67
N LYS A 51 -1.34 -4.88 1.00
CA LYS A 51 -2.78 -4.66 0.83
C LYS A 51 -3.03 -3.80 -0.39
N THR A 52 -4.16 -4.01 -1.04
CA THR A 52 -4.67 -3.08 -2.04
C THR A 52 -5.65 -2.16 -1.34
N VAL A 53 -5.38 -0.85 -1.37
CA VAL A 53 -6.29 0.14 -0.80
C VAL A 53 -6.83 1.05 -1.89
N TYR A 54 -8.02 1.57 -1.61
CA TYR A 54 -8.67 2.57 -2.43
C TYR A 54 -8.26 3.96 -1.94
N VAL A 55 -7.72 4.79 -2.83
CA VAL A 55 -7.25 6.16 -2.55
C VAL A 55 -8.04 7.21 -3.34
N GLY A 56 -9.15 6.82 -3.97
CA GLY A 56 -10.04 7.78 -4.62
C GLY A 56 -10.65 8.74 -3.61
N ASP A 57 -10.57 10.03 -3.92
CA ASP A 57 -11.22 11.15 -3.23
C ASP A 57 -12.76 11.04 -3.30
#